data_AF-A0AAU4EAP8-F1
#
_entry.id   AF-A0AAU4EAP8-F1
#
_cell.length_a   1.000
_cell.length_b   1.000
_cell.length_c   1.000
_cell.angle_alpha   90.00
_cell.angle_beta   90.00
_cell.angle_gamma   90.00
#
_symmetry.space_group_name_H-M   'P 1'
#
loop_
_entity.id
_entity.type
_entity.pdbx_description
1 polymer ?
#
loop_
_entity_poly.entity_id
_entity_poly.type
_entity_poly.pdbx_seq_one_letter_code
_entity_poly.pdbx_strand_id
1 'polypeptide(L)'
;MENERSGAVGLRRVFRAGILAAVGIGLSLGLTACNGKLGSESGTAVPVSPAQGQVAASVPSATSESASIPSGGHTAGLAVVKWVTQVLNEDYAKACRSSAAVAPPEAGDPAKMCASDGDAVTAMKQLHDSWAKPGIPLPPEVNVEVDDVAVQGDSASVSDTSIKIGDKTLRDLELIGSSGDTSSFTLTLRVKKKEDVWYVGDMNIHI
;
A
#
# COMPACT_ATOMS: atom_id res chain seq x y z
N MET A 1 12.14 40.09 -38.64
CA MET A 1 11.10 40.53 -37.70
C MET A 1 11.27 39.64 -36.47
N GLU A 2 12.27 39.97 -35.64
CA GLU A 2 12.13 40.80 -34.42
C GLU A 2 11.66 39.94 -33.24
N ASN A 3 12.59 39.46 -32.40
CA ASN A 3 13.15 40.11 -31.20
C ASN A 3 12.21 40.17 -29.99
N GLU A 4 12.67 39.49 -28.92
CA GLU A 4 12.67 39.86 -27.49
C GLU A 4 11.57 40.76 -26.89
N ARG A 5 10.97 40.26 -25.78
CA ARG A 5 10.89 40.88 -24.43
C ARG A 5 9.84 40.12 -23.61
N SER A 6 10.21 39.35 -22.59
CA SER A 6 10.59 39.77 -21.23
C SER A 6 9.62 40.77 -20.60
N GLY A 7 8.91 40.33 -19.56
CA GLY A 7 7.95 41.13 -18.80
C GLY A 7 7.46 40.42 -17.54
N ALA A 8 8.32 40.39 -16.52
CA ALA A 8 8.00 39.92 -15.17
C ALA A 8 7.09 40.92 -14.43
N VAL A 9 5.97 40.43 -13.88
CA VAL A 9 5.11 41.11 -12.88
C VAL A 9 4.37 39.99 -12.13
N GLY A 10 4.23 39.90 -10.81
CA GLY A 10 4.69 40.71 -9.71
C GLY A 10 4.57 39.89 -8.43
N LEU A 11 5.60 39.99 -7.59
CA LEU A 11 5.72 39.36 -6.28
C LEU A 11 4.95 40.20 -5.25
N ARG A 12 3.89 39.67 -4.63
CA ARG A 12 3.32 40.22 -3.38
C ARG A 12 2.79 39.08 -2.49
N ARG A 13 3.69 38.44 -1.73
CA ARG A 13 3.27 37.68 -0.54
C ARG A 13 3.20 38.64 0.63
N VAL A 14 1.98 38.92 1.07
CA VAL A 14 1.70 39.60 2.33
C VAL A 14 1.93 38.59 3.45
N PHE A 15 3.04 38.74 4.18
CA PHE A 15 3.22 38.08 5.48
C PHE A 15 2.32 38.79 6.50
N ARG A 16 1.31 38.09 7.00
CA ARG A 16 0.60 38.49 8.22
C ARG A 16 1.07 37.61 9.37
N ALA A 17 1.83 38.22 10.25
CA ALA A 17 2.17 37.72 11.57
C ALA A 17 0.98 37.88 12.53
N GLY A 18 0.90 36.98 13.51
CA GLY A 18 0.02 37.07 14.68
C GLY A 18 -0.84 35.81 14.87
N ILE A 19 -1.05 35.23 16.05
CA ILE A 19 -0.80 35.59 17.45
C ILE A 19 -0.77 34.28 18.27
N LEU A 20 0.00 34.26 19.36
CA LEU A 20 0.02 33.24 20.42
C LEU A 20 -1.36 33.01 21.07
N ALA A 21 -1.68 31.75 21.40
CA ALA A 21 -2.50 31.44 22.56
C ALA A 21 -2.04 30.10 23.18
N ALA A 22 -1.47 30.19 24.38
CA ALA A 22 -1.16 29.08 25.27
C ALA A 22 -2.20 29.05 26.40
N VAL A 23 -2.95 27.95 26.53
CA VAL A 23 -3.74 27.49 27.70
C VAL A 23 -4.09 26.03 27.37
N GLY A 24 -4.02 24.98 28.18
CA GLY A 24 -3.75 24.78 29.61
C GLY A 24 -4.31 23.38 29.96
N ILE A 25 -3.49 22.57 30.63
CA ILE A 25 -3.78 21.51 31.63
C ILE A 25 -5.05 20.64 31.45
N GLY A 26 -4.84 19.32 31.37
CA GLY A 26 -5.84 18.30 31.69
C GLY A 26 -5.19 16.97 32.06
N LEU A 27 -4.93 16.77 33.36
CA LEU A 27 -4.63 15.48 33.98
C LEU A 27 -5.92 14.65 34.11
N SER A 28 -5.90 13.39 33.70
CA SER A 28 -6.82 12.38 34.25
C SER A 28 -6.14 11.02 34.36
N LEU A 29 -6.02 10.62 35.62
CA LEU A 29 -5.64 9.30 36.12
C LEU A 29 -6.80 8.32 35.90
N GLY A 30 -6.49 7.05 35.65
CA GLY A 30 -7.48 5.98 35.58
C GLY A 30 -6.85 4.58 35.58
N LEU A 31 -6.24 4.20 36.70
CA LEU A 31 -5.88 2.81 37.05
C LEU A 31 -7.09 2.12 37.69
N THR A 32 -7.53 0.98 37.13
CA THR A 32 -8.34 -0.04 37.85
C THR A 32 -7.98 -1.39 37.21
N ALA A 33 -7.07 -2.18 37.78
CA ALA A 33 -7.19 -3.06 38.95
C ALA A 33 -8.03 -4.33 38.70
N CYS A 34 -7.38 -5.46 38.94
CA CYS A 34 -7.81 -6.85 38.77
C CYS A 34 -8.87 -7.29 39.80
N ASN A 35 -9.69 -8.29 39.43
CA ASN A 35 -10.08 -9.45 40.25
C ASN A 35 -11.10 -10.26 39.43
N GLY A 36 -10.89 -11.54 39.12
CA GLY A 36 -10.85 -12.72 40.00
C GLY A 36 -11.90 -13.69 39.40
N LYS A 37 -11.90 -15.02 39.52
CA LYS A 37 -11.32 -15.97 40.46
C LYS A 37 -11.60 -17.38 39.89
N LEU A 38 -10.64 -18.29 39.99
CA LEU A 38 -10.80 -19.72 39.75
C LEU A 38 -11.75 -20.36 40.79
N GLY A 39 -12.54 -21.34 40.34
CA GLY A 39 -13.26 -22.29 41.20
C GLY A 39 -13.76 -23.50 40.40
N SER A 40 -13.17 -24.67 40.68
CA SER A 40 -13.61 -26.01 40.26
C SER A 40 -14.53 -26.64 41.32
N GLU A 41 -15.50 -27.45 40.88
CA GLU A 41 -16.01 -28.73 41.46
C GLU A 41 -17.36 -29.06 40.78
N SER A 42 -17.45 -30.06 39.91
CA SER A 42 -17.76 -31.49 40.14
C SER A 42 -19.19 -31.80 40.61
N GLY A 43 -19.95 -32.53 39.78
CA GLY A 43 -21.26 -33.10 40.15
C GLY A 43 -22.02 -33.74 38.98
N THR A 44 -21.85 -35.05 38.81
CA THR A 44 -22.37 -35.98 37.80
C THR A 44 -23.90 -36.12 37.71
N ALA A 45 -24.48 -36.16 36.49
CA ALA A 45 -25.44 -37.19 36.04
C ALA A 45 -25.84 -37.00 34.55
N VAL A 46 -25.63 -38.05 33.74
CA VAL A 46 -26.23 -38.35 32.41
C VAL A 46 -27.25 -39.51 32.68
N PRO A 47 -28.15 -39.97 31.78
CA PRO A 47 -28.38 -39.63 30.37
C PRO A 47 -29.87 -39.58 29.91
N VAL A 48 -30.15 -39.12 28.68
CA VAL A 48 -31.08 -39.76 27.69
C VAL A 48 -30.80 -39.18 26.29
N SER A 49 -30.88 -40.06 25.29
CA SER A 49 -30.43 -39.95 23.90
C SER A 49 -31.51 -39.37 22.94
N PRO A 50 -31.34 -39.43 21.60
CA PRO A 50 -31.22 -38.28 20.70
C PRO A 50 -32.50 -37.92 19.92
N ALA A 51 -32.62 -36.68 19.45
CA ALA A 51 -33.53 -36.33 18.37
C ALA A 51 -32.87 -35.32 17.42
N GLN A 52 -32.81 -35.72 16.15
CA GLN A 52 -32.37 -34.93 15.02
C GLN A 52 -33.24 -33.68 14.87
N GLY A 53 -32.61 -32.54 14.58
CA GLY A 53 -33.28 -31.32 14.20
C GLY A 53 -32.30 -30.38 13.52
N GLN A 54 -32.21 -30.46 12.20
CA GLN A 54 -31.55 -29.46 11.36
C GLN A 54 -32.17 -28.09 11.66
N VAL A 55 -31.34 -27.16 12.13
CA VAL A 55 -31.63 -25.73 12.03
C VAL A 55 -30.49 -25.11 11.24
N ALA A 56 -30.79 -24.88 9.95
CA ALA A 56 -30.02 -24.04 9.07
C ALA A 56 -29.96 -22.65 9.70
N ALA A 57 -28.80 -22.29 10.28
CA ALA A 57 -28.53 -20.94 10.68
C ALA A 57 -28.42 -20.09 9.42
N SER A 58 -29.46 -19.30 9.17
CA SER A 58 -29.54 -18.31 8.11
C SER A 58 -28.37 -17.35 8.24
N VAL A 59 -27.44 -17.43 7.30
CA VAL A 59 -26.44 -16.38 7.08
C VAL A 59 -27.22 -15.12 6.69
N PRO A 60 -27.08 -13.98 7.39
CA PRO A 60 -27.61 -12.74 6.87
C PRO A 60 -26.84 -12.40 5.60
N SER A 61 -27.52 -12.53 4.45
CA SER A 61 -27.12 -11.92 3.20
C SER A 61 -27.02 -10.42 3.40
N ALA A 62 -25.80 -9.90 3.49
CA ALA A 62 -25.53 -8.51 3.19
C ALA A 62 -25.59 -8.34 1.67
N THR A 63 -26.71 -7.77 1.22
CA THR A 63 -26.91 -7.26 -0.13
C THR A 63 -25.85 -6.23 -0.47
N SER A 64 -25.36 -6.34 -1.69
CA SER A 64 -24.37 -5.54 -2.39
C SER A 64 -24.52 -4.02 -2.24
N GLU A 65 -23.39 -3.34 -2.09
CA GLU A 65 -23.09 -2.18 -2.95
C GLU A 65 -21.61 -2.23 -3.36
N SER A 66 -21.38 -2.41 -4.66
CA SER A 66 -20.09 -2.29 -5.30
C SER A 66 -19.59 -0.85 -5.21
N ALA A 67 -18.65 -0.62 -4.31
CA ALA A 67 -17.44 0.12 -4.67
C ALA A 67 -16.31 -0.90 -4.57
N SER A 68 -15.78 -1.35 -5.70
CA SER A 68 -14.61 -2.22 -5.72
C SER A 68 -13.45 -1.44 -5.11
N ILE A 69 -13.25 -1.56 -3.79
CA ILE A 69 -12.10 -0.96 -3.13
C ILE A 69 -10.88 -1.56 -3.83
N PRO A 70 -9.99 -0.73 -4.40
CA PRO A 70 -8.76 -1.20 -5.00
C PRO A 70 -8.03 -2.11 -4.00
N SER A 71 -7.42 -3.19 -4.48
CA SER A 71 -6.88 -4.27 -3.66
C SER A 71 -5.62 -3.86 -2.86
N GLY A 72 -5.75 -2.94 -1.92
CA GLY A 72 -4.68 -2.49 -1.03
C GLY A 72 -4.34 -3.49 0.08
N GLY A 73 -3.38 -3.11 0.93
CA GLY A 73 -2.91 -3.89 2.07
C GLY A 73 -3.47 -3.38 3.40
N HIS A 74 -3.57 -4.26 4.40
CA HIS A 74 -3.84 -3.85 5.79
C HIS A 74 -2.60 -3.25 6.48
N THR A 75 -1.42 -3.46 5.90
CA THR A 75 -0.16 -2.83 6.30
C THR A 75 0.54 -2.28 5.06
N ALA A 76 1.49 -1.35 5.26
CA ALA A 76 2.27 -0.77 4.16
C ALA A 76 3.06 -1.84 3.38
N GLY A 77 3.74 -2.75 4.10
CA GLY A 77 4.48 -3.87 3.48
C GLY A 77 3.57 -4.79 2.67
N LEU A 78 2.39 -5.15 3.20
CA LEU A 78 1.44 -6.00 2.48
C LEU A 78 0.88 -5.33 1.22
N ALA A 79 0.71 -4.00 1.24
CA ALA A 79 0.30 -3.26 0.04
C ALA A 79 1.37 -3.35 -1.06
N VAL A 80 2.65 -3.22 -0.70
CA VAL A 80 3.77 -3.39 -1.64
C VAL A 80 3.84 -4.82 -2.16
N VAL A 81 3.79 -5.84 -1.28
CA VAL A 81 3.78 -7.25 -1.67
C VAL A 81 2.70 -7.53 -2.71
N LYS A 82 1.46 -7.11 -2.44
CA LYS A 82 0.33 -7.31 -3.36
C LYS A 82 0.55 -6.60 -4.70
N TRP A 83 0.97 -5.34 -4.66
CA TRP A 83 1.15 -4.53 -5.86
C TRP A 83 2.28 -5.08 -6.75
N VAL A 84 3.45 -5.40 -6.17
CA VAL A 84 4.57 -6.01 -6.91
C VAL A 84 4.16 -7.36 -7.48
N THR A 85 3.45 -8.20 -6.70
CA THR A 85 2.93 -9.49 -7.20
C THR A 85 1.98 -9.30 -8.39
N GLN A 86 1.13 -8.27 -8.37
CA GLN A 86 0.25 -7.95 -9.50
C GLN A 86 1.04 -7.53 -10.75
N VAL A 87 2.12 -6.76 -10.60
CA VAL A 87 2.98 -6.39 -11.73
C VAL A 87 3.68 -7.63 -12.31
N LEU A 88 4.23 -8.49 -11.46
CA LEU A 88 4.93 -9.71 -11.91
C LEU A 88 3.99 -10.75 -12.55
N ASN A 89 2.73 -10.81 -12.11
CA ASN A 89 1.71 -11.67 -12.70
C ASN A 89 1.02 -11.06 -13.94
N GLU A 90 1.54 -9.94 -14.46
CA GLU A 90 0.98 -9.20 -15.58
C GLU A 90 -0.47 -8.69 -15.35
N ASP A 91 -0.88 -8.61 -14.09
CA ASP A 91 -2.16 -8.11 -13.61
C ASP A 91 -2.19 -6.56 -13.59
N TYR A 92 -1.67 -5.93 -14.65
CA TYR A 92 -1.37 -4.48 -14.70
C TYR A 92 -2.56 -3.59 -14.40
N ALA A 93 -3.76 -3.97 -14.84
CA ALA A 93 -4.97 -3.21 -14.56
C ALA A 93 -5.32 -3.20 -13.05
N LYS A 94 -5.01 -4.29 -12.32
CA LYS A 94 -5.18 -4.34 -10.85
C LYS A 94 -4.11 -3.51 -10.14
N ALA A 95 -2.85 -3.61 -10.59
CA ALA A 95 -1.75 -2.80 -10.06
C ALA A 95 -2.02 -1.30 -10.27
N CYS A 96 -2.49 -0.92 -11.46
CA CYS A 96 -2.85 0.46 -11.76
C CYS A 96 -4.01 0.95 -10.88
N ARG A 97 -5.11 0.18 -10.77
CA ARG A 97 -6.25 0.57 -9.93
C ARG A 97 -5.87 0.70 -8.46
N SER A 98 -4.99 -0.17 -7.96
CA SER A 98 -4.51 -0.08 -6.59
C SER A 98 -3.67 1.17 -6.34
N SER A 99 -2.88 1.63 -7.31
CA SER A 99 -2.20 2.92 -7.21
C SER A 99 -3.12 4.13 -7.38
N ALA A 100 -4.08 4.04 -8.29
CA ALA A 100 -5.02 5.13 -8.56
C ALA A 100 -5.91 5.49 -7.36
N ALA A 101 -6.06 4.57 -6.39
CA ALA A 101 -6.77 4.79 -5.13
C ALA A 101 -6.32 6.03 -4.36
N VAL A 102 -5.02 6.33 -4.45
CA VAL A 102 -4.32 7.40 -3.73
C VAL A 102 -3.67 8.41 -4.68
N ALA A 103 -4.04 8.38 -5.96
CA ALA A 103 -3.59 9.36 -6.94
C ALA A 103 -4.15 10.75 -6.58
N PRO A 104 -3.37 11.82 -6.79
CA PRO A 104 -3.86 13.17 -6.60
C PRO A 104 -4.95 13.49 -7.65
N PRO A 105 -5.88 14.43 -7.36
CA PRO A 105 -6.99 14.73 -8.26
C PRO A 105 -6.56 15.26 -9.63
N GLU A 106 -5.38 15.86 -9.73
CA GLU A 106 -4.77 16.31 -10.99
C GLU A 106 -4.22 15.18 -11.87
N ALA A 107 -4.16 13.93 -11.39
CA ALA A 107 -3.64 12.79 -12.15
C ALA A 107 -4.50 12.44 -13.38
N GLY A 108 -5.70 13.01 -13.50
CA GLY A 108 -6.63 12.72 -14.59
C GLY A 108 -7.58 11.58 -14.26
N ASP A 109 -8.26 11.04 -15.27
CA ASP A 109 -9.26 9.98 -15.09
C ASP A 109 -8.59 8.60 -14.83
N PRO A 110 -8.78 8.00 -13.64
CA PRO A 110 -8.25 6.67 -13.32
C PRO A 110 -8.67 5.57 -14.29
N ALA A 111 -9.89 5.64 -14.81
CA ALA A 111 -10.39 4.62 -15.74
C ALA A 111 -9.61 4.66 -17.06
N LYS A 112 -9.35 5.87 -17.57
CA LYS A 112 -8.54 6.07 -18.77
C LYS A 112 -7.07 5.70 -18.55
N MET A 113 -6.48 6.09 -17.41
CA MET A 113 -5.09 5.75 -17.11
C MET A 113 -4.85 4.24 -16.96
N CYS A 114 -5.82 3.53 -16.38
CA CYS A 114 -5.74 2.08 -16.15
C CYS A 114 -6.36 1.22 -17.26
N ALA A 115 -6.72 1.82 -18.40
CA ALA A 115 -7.06 1.07 -19.61
C ALA A 115 -5.83 0.31 -20.14
N SER A 116 -6.05 -0.76 -20.91
CA SER A 116 -4.96 -1.65 -21.37
C SER A 116 -3.86 -0.95 -22.21
N ASP A 117 -4.21 0.16 -22.84
CA ASP A 117 -3.37 1.06 -23.63
C ASP A 117 -3.01 2.36 -22.89
N GLY A 118 -3.42 2.50 -21.63
CA GLY A 118 -3.13 3.67 -20.80
C GLY A 118 -1.67 3.75 -20.37
N ASP A 119 -1.20 4.97 -20.16
CA ASP A 119 0.21 5.25 -19.79
C ASP A 119 0.63 4.53 -18.50
N ALA A 120 -0.28 4.42 -17.53
CA ALA A 120 0.02 3.72 -16.27
C ALA A 120 0.20 2.21 -16.49
N VAL A 121 -0.61 1.57 -17.35
CA VAL A 121 -0.41 0.15 -17.71
C VAL A 121 0.89 -0.05 -18.48
N THR A 122 1.25 0.89 -19.35
CA THR A 122 2.55 0.88 -20.04
C THR A 122 3.72 0.96 -19.06
N ALA A 123 3.63 1.82 -18.05
CA ALA A 123 4.64 1.88 -16.99
C ALA A 123 4.73 0.57 -16.19
N MET A 124 3.60 -0.07 -15.87
CA MET A 124 3.62 -1.38 -15.18
C MET A 124 4.27 -2.49 -16.01
N LYS A 125 4.11 -2.48 -17.34
CA LYS A 125 4.82 -3.40 -18.25
C LYS A 125 6.33 -3.18 -18.19
N GLN A 126 6.77 -1.92 -18.22
CA GLN A 126 8.20 -1.60 -18.11
C GLN A 126 8.80 -2.04 -16.77
N LEU A 127 8.02 -1.95 -15.69
CA LEU A 127 8.43 -2.47 -14.38
C LEU A 127 8.50 -3.99 -14.37
N HIS A 128 7.53 -4.67 -14.98
CA HIS A 128 7.58 -6.11 -15.18
C HIS A 128 8.84 -6.52 -15.94
N ASP A 129 9.14 -5.91 -17.09
CA ASP A 129 10.36 -6.20 -17.87
C ASP A 129 11.66 -5.92 -17.08
N SER A 130 11.59 -4.98 -16.14
CA SER A 130 12.70 -4.64 -15.24
C SER A 130 12.91 -5.67 -14.14
N TRP A 131 11.88 -6.39 -13.71
CA TRP A 131 11.95 -7.32 -12.56
C TRP A 131 11.85 -8.80 -12.96
N ALA A 132 11.11 -9.13 -14.01
CA ALA A 132 10.92 -10.46 -14.56
C ALA A 132 12.11 -10.89 -15.43
N LYS A 133 13.25 -11.14 -14.78
CA LYS A 133 14.49 -11.48 -15.47
C LYS A 133 14.56 -12.97 -15.85
N PRO A 134 15.15 -13.32 -17.01
CA PRO A 134 15.30 -14.72 -17.42
C PRO A 134 16.00 -15.58 -16.36
N GLY A 135 15.43 -16.74 -16.06
CA GLY A 135 15.98 -17.68 -15.08
C GLY A 135 15.71 -17.33 -13.61
N ILE A 136 15.01 -16.22 -13.34
CA ILE A 136 14.49 -15.89 -12.00
C ILE A 136 13.05 -16.37 -11.93
N PRO A 137 12.70 -17.28 -10.99
CA PRO A 137 11.32 -17.73 -10.85
C PRO A 137 10.43 -16.60 -10.34
N LEU A 138 9.14 -16.63 -10.71
CA LEU A 138 8.18 -15.58 -10.41
C LEU A 138 7.05 -16.09 -9.53
N PRO A 139 6.25 -15.22 -8.90
CA PRO A 139 5.03 -15.66 -8.24
C PRO A 139 4.14 -16.48 -9.20
N PRO A 140 3.49 -17.57 -8.75
CA PRO A 140 3.42 -18.04 -7.36
C PRO A 140 4.56 -19.01 -6.94
N GLU A 141 5.55 -19.27 -7.79
CA GLU A 141 6.64 -20.22 -7.50
C GLU A 141 7.55 -19.72 -6.38
N VAL A 142 7.67 -18.40 -6.26
CA VAL A 142 8.42 -17.68 -5.22
C VAL A 142 7.57 -16.57 -4.64
N ASN A 143 7.75 -16.28 -3.36
CA ASN A 143 7.05 -15.19 -2.70
C ASN A 143 7.74 -13.84 -2.95
N VAL A 144 6.91 -12.80 -3.02
CA VAL A 144 7.38 -11.43 -2.81
C VAL A 144 7.38 -11.15 -1.31
N GLU A 145 8.51 -10.68 -0.79
CA GLU A 145 8.69 -10.32 0.61
C GLU A 145 9.10 -8.86 0.71
N VAL A 146 8.73 -8.22 1.83
CA VAL A 146 9.15 -6.86 2.14
C VAL A 146 9.63 -6.87 3.58
N ASP A 147 10.87 -6.43 3.80
CA ASP A 147 11.44 -6.26 5.13
C ASP A 147 10.64 -5.20 5.93
N ASP A 148 10.88 -5.07 7.24
CA ASP A 148 10.07 -4.19 8.11
C ASP A 148 9.99 -2.74 7.56
N VAL A 149 8.76 -2.26 7.39
CA VAL A 149 8.47 -0.94 6.82
C VAL A 149 8.27 0.10 7.92
N ALA A 150 9.12 1.12 7.94
CA ALA A 150 8.95 2.27 8.82
C ALA A 150 7.80 3.16 8.36
N VAL A 151 6.75 3.25 9.19
CA VAL A 151 5.55 4.05 8.93
C VAL A 151 5.65 5.42 9.61
N GLN A 152 5.27 6.47 8.89
CA GLN A 152 5.18 7.85 9.35
C GLN A 152 3.76 8.40 9.12
N GLY A 153 2.92 8.31 10.14
CA GLY A 153 1.50 8.67 10.04
C GLY A 153 0.79 7.81 9.00
N ASP A 154 0.17 8.47 8.01
CA ASP A 154 -0.55 7.81 6.90
C ASP A 154 0.35 7.55 5.67
N SER A 155 1.66 7.55 5.85
CA SER A 155 2.63 7.35 4.77
C SER A 155 3.78 6.43 5.17
N ALA A 156 4.37 5.77 4.20
CA ALA A 156 5.58 4.99 4.35
C ALA A 156 6.42 5.05 3.07
N SER A 157 7.72 4.78 3.20
CA SER A 157 8.64 4.64 2.07
C SER A 157 9.28 3.26 2.15
N VAL A 158 9.35 2.57 1.01
CA VAL A 158 9.95 1.24 0.90
C VAL A 158 11.00 1.27 -0.20
N SER A 159 12.25 0.97 0.14
CA SER A 159 13.35 0.91 -0.84
C SER A 159 13.31 -0.37 -1.65
N ASP A 160 13.83 -0.29 -2.87
CA ASP A 160 14.15 -1.43 -3.74
C ASP A 160 14.98 -2.54 -3.05
N THR A 161 15.89 -2.17 -2.15
CA THR A 161 16.69 -3.10 -1.35
C THR A 161 15.90 -3.85 -0.27
N SER A 162 14.73 -3.35 0.10
CA SER A 162 13.86 -3.96 1.12
C SER A 162 12.80 -4.89 0.52
N ILE A 163 12.67 -4.94 -0.81
CA ILE A 163 11.67 -5.73 -1.52
C ILE A 163 12.37 -6.90 -2.19
N LYS A 164 11.98 -8.13 -1.85
CA LYS A 164 12.59 -9.37 -2.32
C LYS A 164 11.64 -10.18 -3.19
N ILE A 165 12.19 -10.77 -4.24
CA ILE A 165 11.57 -11.81 -5.06
C ILE A 165 12.49 -13.03 -4.94
N GLY A 166 12.12 -13.94 -4.03
CA GLY A 166 12.98 -15.06 -3.66
C GLY A 166 14.24 -14.57 -2.96
N ASP A 167 15.41 -14.88 -3.51
CA ASP A 167 16.70 -14.49 -2.94
C ASP A 167 17.26 -13.17 -3.50
N LYS A 168 16.57 -12.53 -4.45
CA LYS A 168 16.98 -11.27 -5.08
C LYS A 168 16.16 -10.10 -4.56
N THR A 169 16.79 -8.95 -4.37
CA THR A 169 16.07 -7.69 -4.17
C THR A 169 15.62 -7.10 -5.51
N LEU A 170 14.64 -6.19 -5.52
CA LEU A 170 14.30 -5.44 -6.73
C LEU A 170 15.53 -4.69 -7.27
N ARG A 171 16.34 -4.15 -6.37
CA ARG A 171 17.62 -3.53 -6.71
C ARG A 171 18.51 -4.47 -7.54
N ASP A 172 18.70 -5.70 -7.06
CA ASP A 172 19.57 -6.66 -7.76
C ASP A 172 19.05 -6.95 -9.17
N LEU A 173 17.73 -7.08 -9.31
CA LEU A 173 17.07 -7.37 -10.59
C LEU A 173 17.16 -6.20 -11.58
N GLU A 174 16.97 -4.99 -11.10
CA GLU A 174 17.05 -3.76 -11.89
C GLU A 174 18.46 -3.50 -12.43
N LEU A 175 19.47 -3.96 -11.71
CA LEU A 175 20.88 -3.84 -12.11
C LEU A 175 21.36 -4.99 -13.02
N ILE A 176 20.54 -6.01 -13.29
CA ILE A 176 20.94 -7.10 -14.20
C ILE A 176 21.12 -6.54 -15.61
N GLY A 177 22.35 -6.65 -16.13
CA GLY A 177 22.72 -6.16 -17.46
C GLY A 177 23.20 -4.70 -17.47
N SER A 178 23.19 -4.01 -16.33
CA SER A 178 23.78 -2.68 -16.20
C SER A 178 25.31 -2.75 -16.25
N SER A 179 25.94 -1.72 -16.81
CA SER A 179 27.40 -1.56 -16.85
C SER A 179 27.78 -0.16 -16.39
N GLY A 180 28.98 0.00 -15.82
CA GLY A 180 29.42 1.27 -15.22
C GLY A 180 29.11 1.37 -13.72
N ASP A 181 29.18 2.58 -13.18
CA ASP A 181 28.85 2.87 -11.78
C ASP A 181 27.32 2.90 -11.60
N THR A 182 26.81 2.02 -10.72
CA THR A 182 25.38 1.88 -10.40
C THR A 182 25.07 2.29 -8.97
N SER A 183 26.04 2.87 -8.25
CA SER A 183 25.91 3.23 -6.84
C SER A 183 24.88 4.33 -6.57
N SER A 184 24.63 5.19 -7.56
CA SER A 184 23.66 6.30 -7.50
C SER A 184 22.22 5.89 -7.82
N PHE A 185 22.02 4.72 -8.45
CA PHE A 185 20.70 4.23 -8.74
C PHE A 185 19.93 4.05 -7.44
N THR A 186 18.66 4.43 -7.37
CA THR A 186 17.74 4.05 -6.30
C THR A 186 16.31 4.05 -6.78
N LEU A 187 15.54 3.03 -6.41
CA LEU A 187 14.09 3.06 -6.48
C LEU A 187 13.49 3.07 -5.06
N THR A 188 12.50 3.93 -4.86
CA THR A 188 11.70 3.98 -3.62
C THR A 188 10.23 4.08 -3.94
N LEU A 189 9.45 3.13 -3.41
CA LEU A 189 7.99 3.15 -3.46
C LEU A 189 7.44 3.94 -2.27
N ARG A 190 6.53 4.88 -2.54
CA ARG A 190 5.75 5.55 -1.51
C ARG A 190 4.41 4.88 -1.34
N VAL A 191 4.10 4.54 -0.11
CA VAL A 191 2.86 3.90 0.29
C VAL A 191 2.03 4.92 1.07
N LYS A 192 0.75 5.05 0.74
CA LYS A 192 -0.18 5.98 1.40
C LYS A 192 -1.36 5.21 1.96
N LYS A 193 -1.82 5.62 3.14
CA LYS A 193 -3.02 5.08 3.78
C LYS A 193 -4.23 5.94 3.40
N LYS A 194 -5.33 5.30 3.01
CA LYS A 194 -6.64 5.91 2.75
C LYS A 194 -7.72 4.98 3.26
N GLU A 195 -8.61 5.49 4.11
CA GLU A 195 -9.74 4.72 4.68
C GLU A 195 -9.29 3.39 5.31
N ASP A 196 -8.22 3.45 6.12
CA ASP A 196 -7.62 2.28 6.77
C ASP A 196 -6.99 1.20 5.87
N VAL A 197 -6.82 1.51 4.58
CA VAL A 197 -6.16 0.64 3.60
C VAL A 197 -4.90 1.32 3.05
N TRP A 198 -3.82 0.56 2.88
CA TRP A 198 -2.54 1.02 2.33
C TRP A 198 -2.44 0.73 0.83
N TYR A 199 -1.87 1.68 0.09
CA TYR A 199 -1.74 1.64 -1.37
C TYR A 199 -0.37 2.15 -1.81
N VAL A 200 0.22 1.56 -2.84
CA VAL A 200 1.43 2.09 -3.50
C VAL A 200 1.03 3.26 -4.38
N GLY A 201 1.44 4.49 -4.02
CA GLY A 201 0.97 5.71 -4.67
C GLY A 201 1.98 6.39 -5.59
N ASP A 202 3.23 6.51 -5.15
CA ASP A 202 4.30 7.15 -5.95
C ASP A 202 5.51 6.23 -6.06
N MET A 203 6.28 6.37 -7.13
CA MET A 203 7.56 5.70 -7.32
C MET A 203 8.61 6.75 -7.64
N ASN A 204 9.70 6.76 -6.88
CA ASN A 204 10.81 7.70 -7.07
C ASN A 204 12.02 6.91 -7.56
N ILE A 205 12.55 7.29 -8.72
CA ILE A 205 13.74 6.71 -9.30
C ILE A 205 14.81 7.80 -9.36
N HIS A 206 15.99 7.50 -8.84
CA HIS A 206 17.19 8.31 -8.96
C HIS A 206 18.24 7.48 -9.71
N ILE A 207 19.01 8.11 -10.61
CA ILE A 207 20.03 7.49 -11.44
C ILE A 207 21.26 8.39 -11.42
#